data_AF-A0A0F9FH83-F1
#
_entry.id   AF-A0A0F9FH83-F1
#
_cell.length_a   1.000
_cell.length_b   1.000
_cell.length_c   1.000
_cell.angle_alpha   90.00
_cell.angle_beta   90.00
_cell.angle_gamma   90.00
#
_symmetry.space_group_name_H-M   'P 1'
#
loop_
_entity.id
_entity.type
_entity.pdbx_description
1 polymer ?
#
loop_
_entity_poly.entity_id
_entity_poly.type
_entity_poly.pdbx_seq_one_letter_code
_entity_poly.pdbx_strand_id
1 'polypeptide(L)'
;MPQLEVNELIMLIISAIPIIFSPYLFKKRRDILKWAPGYYSLFLVFLFTNLEAFVLPDFFNFLEHFFIMIAGISMCVIAMYEYYSKVIKGKQIELNYKEGR
;
A
#
# COMPACT_ATOMS: atom_id res chain seq x y z
N MET A 1 8.06 23.56 -14.78
CA MET A 1 8.30 22.14 -15.07
C MET A 1 8.45 21.45 -13.73
N PRO A 2 7.66 20.41 -13.42
CA PRO A 2 7.89 19.62 -12.22
C PRO A 2 9.33 19.10 -12.23
N GLN A 3 10.02 19.25 -11.11
CA GLN A 3 11.40 18.80 -10.95
C GLN A 3 11.39 17.49 -10.19
N LEU A 4 12.23 16.56 -10.60
CA LEU A 4 12.40 15.30 -9.87
C LEU A 4 12.89 15.59 -8.45
N GLU A 5 12.07 15.28 -7.45
CA GLU A 5 12.50 15.37 -6.07
C GLU A 5 13.22 14.09 -5.64
N VAL A 6 14.48 14.23 -5.25
CA VAL A 6 15.31 13.09 -4.82
C VAL A 6 14.68 12.33 -3.65
N ASN A 7 13.95 13.02 -2.77
CA ASN A 7 13.24 12.42 -1.66
C ASN A 7 12.13 11.46 -2.12
N GLU A 8 11.36 11.82 -3.13
CA GLU A 8 10.28 10.99 -3.67
C GLU A 8 10.84 9.74 -4.36
N LEU A 9 11.97 9.88 -5.05
CA LEU A 9 12.69 8.75 -5.64
C LEU A 9 13.19 7.77 -4.56
N ILE A 10 13.75 8.29 -3.47
CA ILE A 10 14.17 7.46 -2.32
C ILE A 10 12.96 6.72 -1.73
N MET A 11 11.83 7.41 -1.57
CA MET A 11 10.60 6.80 -1.05
C MET A 11 10.04 5.72 -1.99
N LEU A 12 10.15 5.90 -3.31
CA LEU A 12 9.80 4.88 -4.29
C LEU A 12 10.67 3.62 -4.13
N ILE A 13 11.98 3.78 -3.96
CA ILE A 13 12.90 2.64 -3.76
C ILE A 13 12.56 1.90 -2.46
N ILE A 14 12.32 2.63 -1.37
CA ILE A 14 11.96 2.03 -0.08
C ILE A 14 10.63 1.29 -0.17
N SER A 15 9.62 1.89 -0.82
CA SER A 15 8.29 1.28 -0.98
C SER A 15 8.27 0.11 -1.97
N ALA A 16 9.25 -0.01 -2.87
CA ALA A 16 9.40 -1.17 -3.75
C ALA A 16 9.74 -2.47 -2.99
N ILE A 17 10.48 -2.37 -1.87
CA ILE A 17 10.88 -3.52 -1.05
C ILE A 17 9.66 -4.36 -0.62
N PRO A 18 8.66 -3.82 0.12
CA PRO A 18 7.50 -4.60 0.54
C PRO A 18 6.67 -5.14 -0.64
N ILE A 19 6.66 -4.45 -1.78
CA ILE A 19 5.97 -4.86 -3.02
C ILE A 19 6.63 -6.10 -3.62
N ILE A 20 7.97 -6.17 -3.62
CA ILE A 20 8.72 -7.32 -4.12
C ILE A 20 8.53 -8.54 -3.19
N PHE A 21 8.52 -8.31 -1.88
CA PHE A 21 8.36 -9.40 -0.90
C PHE A 21 6.90 -9.82 -0.67
N SER A 22 5.92 -9.06 -1.16
CA SER A 22 4.52 -9.35 -0.88
C SER A 22 4.02 -10.70 -1.40
N PRO A 23 4.43 -11.25 -2.57
CA PRO A 23 3.94 -12.55 -3.01
C PRO A 23 4.38 -13.67 -2.04
N TYR A 24 5.61 -13.56 -1.53
CA TYR A 24 6.13 -14.46 -0.51
C TYR A 24 5.36 -14.30 0.82
N LEU A 25 5.15 -13.07 1.27
CA LEU A 25 4.42 -12.79 2.51
C LEU A 25 2.97 -13.27 2.43
N PHE A 26 2.27 -13.06 1.32
CA PHE A 26 0.88 -13.51 1.13
C PHE A 26 0.73 -15.02 1.11
N LYS A 27 1.75 -15.75 0.64
CA LYS A 27 1.77 -17.22 0.71
C LYS A 27 1.81 -17.70 2.17
N LYS A 28 2.52 -16.99 3.05
CA LYS A 28 2.72 -17.36 4.47
C LYS A 28 1.68 -16.75 5.42
N ARG A 29 1.20 -15.54 5.13
CA ARG A 29 0.40 -14.67 5.99
C ARG A 29 -0.78 -14.08 5.21
N ARG A 30 -1.85 -14.88 5.09
CA ARG A 30 -3.09 -14.45 4.40
C ARG A 30 -3.80 -13.32 5.14
N ASP A 31 -3.56 -13.17 6.44
CA ASP A 31 -4.09 -12.07 7.25
C ASP A 31 -3.61 -10.69 6.78
N ILE A 32 -2.44 -10.61 6.14
CA ILE A 32 -1.88 -9.37 5.60
C ILE A 32 -2.52 -8.99 4.26
N LEU A 33 -3.10 -9.95 3.54
CA LEU A 33 -3.67 -9.74 2.20
C LEU A 33 -4.74 -8.65 2.18
N LYS A 34 -5.50 -8.49 3.27
CA LYS A 34 -6.48 -7.41 3.37
C LYS A 34 -5.85 -6.03 3.26
N TRP A 35 -4.62 -5.83 3.73
CA TRP A 35 -3.86 -4.57 3.63
C TRP A 35 -3.31 -4.31 2.22
N ALA A 36 -3.37 -5.30 1.31
CA ALA A 36 -2.85 -5.21 -0.05
C ALA A 36 -3.32 -3.96 -0.79
N PRO A 37 -4.63 -3.69 -0.92
CA PRO A 37 -5.09 -2.56 -1.72
C PRO A 37 -4.51 -1.23 -1.23
N GLY A 38 -4.38 -1.05 0.09
CA GLY A 38 -3.82 0.16 0.67
C GLY A 38 -2.35 0.36 0.33
N TYR A 39 -1.49 -0.61 0.64
CA TYR A 39 -0.05 -0.41 0.46
C TYR A 39 0.38 -0.48 -1.03
N TYR A 40 -0.31 -1.25 -1.88
CA TYR A 40 -0.08 -1.21 -3.33
C TYR A 40 -0.46 0.16 -3.91
N SER A 41 -1.56 0.75 -3.44
CA SER A 41 -1.95 2.10 -3.87
C SER A 41 -0.92 3.14 -3.43
N LEU A 42 -0.37 3.03 -2.21
CA LEU A 42 0.74 3.90 -1.78
C LEU A 42 1.99 3.77 -2.64
N PHE A 43 2.35 2.55 -3.05
CA PHE A 43 3.46 2.38 -3.99
C PHE A 43 3.18 3.08 -5.33
N LEU A 44 1.95 2.98 -5.84
CA LEU A 44 1.54 3.64 -7.07
C LEU A 44 1.57 5.18 -6.94
N VAL A 45 1.26 5.75 -5.78
CA VAL A 45 1.43 7.20 -5.52
C VAL A 45 2.87 7.59 -5.83
N PHE A 46 3.86 7.02 -5.14
CA PHE A 46 5.26 7.38 -5.36
C PHE A 46 5.74 7.10 -6.79
N LEU A 47 5.21 6.06 -7.44
CA LEU A 47 5.51 5.80 -8.85
C LEU A 47 5.00 6.94 -9.74
N PHE A 48 3.77 7.40 -9.53
CA PHE A 48 3.17 8.46 -10.33
C PHE A 48 3.76 9.82 -10.05
N THR A 49 4.10 10.14 -8.80
CA THR A 49 4.83 11.37 -8.45
C THR A 49 6.15 11.45 -9.22
N ASN A 50 6.91 10.34 -9.28
CA ASN A 50 8.14 10.30 -10.07
C ASN A 50 7.86 10.40 -11.57
N LEU A 51 6.82 9.74 -12.10
CA LEU A 51 6.47 9.81 -13.53
C LEU A 51 5.98 11.20 -13.97
N GLU A 52 5.29 11.93 -13.09
CA GLU A 52 4.86 13.31 -13.29
C GLU A 52 6.03 14.23 -13.66
N ALA A 53 7.20 14.01 -13.04
CA ALA A 53 8.42 14.76 -13.32
C ALA A 53 8.97 14.54 -14.75
N PHE A 54 8.58 13.47 -15.44
CA PHE A 54 9.12 13.10 -16.76
C PHE A 54 8.11 13.19 -17.90
N VAL A 55 6.84 12.81 -17.68
CA VAL A 55 5.85 12.60 -18.73
C VAL A 55 4.49 13.11 -18.26
N LEU A 56 3.71 13.77 -19.12
CA LEU A 56 2.29 14.12 -18.91
C LEU A 56 1.91 14.55 -17.48
N PRO A 57 2.41 15.69 -16.97
CA PRO A 57 2.30 16.06 -15.56
C PRO A 57 0.86 16.03 -15.02
N ASP A 58 -0.09 16.63 -15.75
CA ASP A 58 -1.48 16.72 -15.29
C ASP A 58 -2.15 15.34 -15.13
N PHE A 59 -1.80 14.38 -15.97
CA PHE A 59 -2.34 13.03 -15.91
C PHE A 59 -1.78 12.25 -14.71
N PHE A 60 -0.47 12.31 -14.50
CA PHE A 60 0.16 11.60 -13.38
C PHE A 60 -0.13 12.25 -12.03
N ASN A 61 -0.22 13.57 -11.97
CA ASN A 61 -0.70 14.28 -10.80
C ASN A 61 -2.12 13.84 -10.40
N PHE A 62 -3.02 13.72 -11.39
CA PHE A 62 -4.37 13.19 -11.16
C PHE A 62 -4.33 11.75 -10.63
N LEU A 63 -3.51 10.88 -11.23
CA LEU A 63 -3.37 9.50 -10.79
C LEU A 63 -2.80 9.42 -9.38
N GLU A 64 -1.78 10.20 -9.03
CA GLU A 64 -1.25 10.28 -7.68
C GLU A 64 -2.37 10.59 -6.67
N HIS A 65 -3.11 11.67 -6.91
CA HIS A 65 -4.21 12.09 -6.03
C HIS A 65 -5.33 11.04 -5.94
N PHE A 66 -5.63 10.37 -7.05
CA PHE A 66 -6.59 9.28 -7.07
C PHE A 66 -6.12 8.10 -6.21
N PHE A 67 -4.86 7.68 -6.33
CA PHE A 67 -4.33 6.54 -5.61
C PHE A 67 -4.04 6.84 -4.13
N ILE A 68 -3.71 8.07 -3.75
CA ILE A 68 -3.56 8.43 -2.33
C ILE A 68 -4.91 8.40 -1.62
N MET A 69 -6.01 8.80 -2.29
CA MET A 69 -7.37 8.64 -1.75
C MET A 69 -7.73 7.15 -1.58
N ILE A 70 -7.46 6.32 -2.59
CA ILE A 70 -7.71 4.87 -2.49
C ILE A 70 -6.90 4.26 -1.35
N ALA A 71 -5.62 4.62 -1.22
CA ALA A 71 -4.76 4.16 -0.15
C ALA A 71 -5.35 4.51 1.23
N GLY A 72 -5.69 5.79 1.44
CA GLY A 72 -6.27 6.29 2.69
C GLY A 72 -7.57 5.57 3.05
N ILE A 73 -8.54 5.54 2.12
CA ILE A 73 -9.83 4.89 2.34
C ILE A 73 -9.64 3.41 2.65
N SER A 74 -8.84 2.70 1.87
CA SER A 74 -8.61 1.26 2.05
C SER A 74 -8.00 0.98 3.42
N MET A 75 -6.94 1.70 3.79
CA MET A 75 -6.28 1.53 5.08
C MET A 75 -7.21 1.87 6.25
N CYS A 76 -7.98 2.96 6.17
CA CYS A 76 -8.96 3.32 7.20
C CYS A 76 -10.03 2.24 7.38
N VAL A 77 -10.61 1.73 6.28
CA VAL A 77 -11.63 0.67 6.33
C VAL A 77 -11.08 -0.59 6.98
N ILE A 78 -9.86 -1.01 6.62
CA ILE A 78 -9.24 -2.20 7.20
C ILE A 78 -8.89 -1.99 8.67
N ALA A 79 -8.36 -0.82 9.04
CA ALA A 79 -8.06 -0.49 10.43
C ALA A 79 -9.33 -0.52 11.29
N MET A 80 -10.43 0.07 10.82
CA MET A 80 -11.73 0.01 11.50
C MET A 80 -12.24 -1.43 11.61
N TYR A 81 -12.14 -2.22 10.53
CA TYR A 81 -12.53 -3.63 10.55
C TYR A 81 -11.72 -4.45 11.55
N GLU A 82 -10.40 -4.27 11.58
CA GLU A 82 -9.54 -4.94 12.54
C GLU A 82 -9.86 -4.53 13.98
N TYR A 83 -10.02 -3.22 14.23
CA TYR A 83 -10.38 -2.70 15.54
C TYR A 83 -11.71 -3.29 16.02
N TYR A 84 -12.74 -3.26 15.17
CA TYR A 84 -14.04 -3.83 15.50
C TYR A 84 -13.97 -5.35 15.75
N SER A 85 -13.26 -6.09 14.91
CA SER A 85 -13.15 -7.55 15.05
C SER A 85 -12.35 -7.97 16.29
N LYS A 86 -11.25 -7.28 16.59
CA LYS A 86 -10.31 -7.64 17.67
C LYS A 86 -10.71 -7.07 19.03
N VAL A 87 -11.09 -5.79 19.08
CA VAL A 87 -11.37 -5.06 20.33
C VAL A 87 -12.82 -5.22 20.73
N ILE A 88 -13.76 -4.97 19.82
CA ILE A 88 -15.19 -4.95 20.16
C ILE A 88 -15.76 -6.36 20.23
N LYS A 89 -15.44 -7.22 19.27
CA LYS A 89 -15.91 -8.62 19.27
C LYS A 89 -15.06 -9.57 20.11
N GLY A 90 -13.95 -9.10 20.69
CA GLY A 90 -13.06 -9.92 21.54
C GLY A 90 -12.47 -11.15 20.84
N LYS A 91 -12.44 -11.19 19.50
CA LYS A 91 -11.82 -12.31 18.79
C LYS A 91 -10.30 -12.25 18.99
N GLN A 92 -9.74 -13.31 19.54
CA GLN A 92 -8.30 -13.48 19.69
C GLN A 92 -7.63 -13.41 18.31
N ILE A 93 -6.42 -12.84 18.25
CA ILE A 93 -5.67 -12.72 16.98
C ILE A 93 -5.20 -14.12 16.58
N GLU A 94 -5.99 -14.80 15.75
CA GLU A 94 -5.55 -16.00 15.06
C GLU A 94 -4.60 -15.59 13.92
N LEU A 95 -3.31 -15.75 14.18
CA LEU A 95 -2.30 -15.64 13.14
C LEU A 95 -2.45 -16.87 12.23
N ASN A 96 -3.19 -16.70 11.13
CA ASN A 96 -3.40 -17.74 10.13
C ASN A 96 -2.13 -17.98 9.31
N TYR A 97 -1.18 -18.73 9.90
CA TYR A 97 -0.04 -19.28 9.21
C TYR A 97 -0.46 -20.50 8.42
N LYS A 98 -0.12 -20.56 7.13
CA LYS A 98 -0.11 -21.84 6.42
C LYS A 98 1.16 -22.61 6.83
N GLU A 99 1.00 -23.78 7.44
CA GLU A 99 2.11 -24.72 7.60
C GLU A 99 2.69 -25.04 6.22
N GLY A 100 4.01 -24.88 6.10
CA GLY A 100 4.71 -25.21 4.86
C GLY A 100 4.63 -26.71 4.62
N ARG A 101 4.10 -27.09 3.45
CA ARG A 101 4.50 -28.35 2.82
C ARG A 101 5.82 -28.15 2.13
#